data_AF-A0A0C2DW72-F1
#
_entry.id   AF-A0A0C2DW72-F1
#
_cell.length_a   1.000
_cell.length_b   1.000
_cell.length_c   1.000
_cell.angle_alpha   90.00
_cell.angle_beta   90.00
_cell.angle_gamma   90.00
#
_symmetry.space_group_name_H-M   'P 1'
#
loop_
_entity.id
_entity.type
_entity.pdbx_description
1 polymer ?
#
loop_
_entity_poly.entity_id
_entity_poly.type
_entity_poly.pdbx_seq_one_letter_code
_entity_poly.pdbx_strand_id
1 'polypeptide(L)'
;MQSRPLIAPFQKRYEVTLSSPVRAGAVVAQLHAKDPDPGPEGQITYRFDNSSDTEQQKLSRKFSINEQTGVVSALEPLTAGDGPFELVVVAEDESTIFKRRASAVLHIDVVGDTSLRFLPLPSTIYISTEKAVGSVVLRASAFTSSSTPVTFRVLENDAQFVMDGDLLRVGS
;
A
#
# COMPACT_ATOMS: atom_id res chain seq x y z
N MET A 1 0.70 -40.41 27.64
CA MET A 1 -0.35 -39.94 26.71
C MET A 1 0.15 -38.65 26.07
N GLN A 2 0.56 -38.68 24.80
CA GLN A 2 0.95 -37.46 24.07
C GLN A 2 -0.31 -36.81 23.49
N SER A 3 -0.61 -35.58 23.89
CA SER A 3 -1.69 -34.79 23.33
C SER A 3 -1.31 -34.28 21.94
N ARG A 4 -2.10 -34.66 20.92
CA ARG A 4 -2.04 -34.13 19.54
C ARG A 4 -2.16 -32.60 19.55
N PRO A 5 -1.40 -31.87 18.73
CA PRO A 5 -1.61 -30.43 18.56
C PRO A 5 -2.98 -30.19 17.90
N LEU A 6 -3.80 -29.37 18.54
CA LEU A 6 -5.00 -28.79 17.94
C LEU A 6 -4.53 -27.75 16.92
N ILE A 7 -4.75 -28.01 15.64
CA ILE A 7 -4.66 -26.95 14.62
C ILE A 7 -5.76 -25.95 15.00
N ALA A 8 -5.37 -24.78 15.48
CA ALA A 8 -6.29 -23.69 15.76
C ALA A 8 -7.07 -23.36 14.48
N PRO A 9 -8.42 -23.19 14.54
CA PRO A 9 -9.22 -22.94 13.36
C PRO A 9 -8.75 -21.64 12.67
N PHE A 10 -8.80 -21.63 11.33
CA PHE A 10 -8.42 -20.54 10.43
C PHE A 10 -8.52 -19.15 11.06
N GLN A 11 -7.40 -18.63 11.55
CA GLN A 11 -7.31 -17.25 12.02
C GLN A 11 -7.55 -16.34 10.81
N LYS A 12 -8.57 -15.49 10.88
CA LYS A 12 -8.88 -14.56 9.78
C LYS A 12 -7.66 -13.66 9.55
N ARG A 13 -7.20 -13.56 8.31
CA ARG A 13 -6.01 -12.76 7.93
C ARG A 13 -6.44 -11.65 6.98
N TYR A 14 -5.99 -10.44 7.26
CA TYR A 14 -6.12 -9.27 6.40
C TYR A 14 -4.74 -8.95 5.84
N GLU A 15 -4.64 -8.73 4.53
CA GLU A 15 -3.39 -8.37 3.86
C GLU A 15 -3.53 -6.98 3.26
N VAL A 16 -2.56 -6.12 3.55
CA VAL A 16 -2.53 -4.72 3.13
C VAL A 16 -1.16 -4.41 2.56
N THR A 17 -1.12 -3.78 1.39
CA THR A 17 0.12 -3.28 0.78
C THR A 17 0.05 -1.77 0.71
N LEU A 18 1.06 -1.09 1.26
CA LEU A 18 1.20 0.35 1.25
C LEU A 18 2.40 0.75 0.39
N SER A 19 2.24 1.73 -0.49
CA SER A 19 3.37 2.36 -1.17
C SER A 19 3.99 3.42 -0.25
N SER A 20 5.27 3.26 0.05
CA SER A 20 6.06 4.28 0.74
C SER A 20 6.23 5.54 -0.14
N PRO A 21 6.47 6.74 0.45
CA PRO A 21 6.44 7.02 1.88
C PRO A 21 5.00 7.08 2.43
N VAL A 22 4.75 6.36 3.51
CA VAL A 22 3.49 6.47 4.27
C VAL A 22 3.67 7.60 5.28
N ARG A 23 2.72 8.53 5.33
CA ARG A 23 2.76 9.65 6.29
C ARG A 23 2.18 9.22 7.64
N ALA A 24 2.67 9.82 8.72
CA ALA A 24 2.00 9.75 10.02
C ALA A 24 0.54 10.23 9.90
N GLY A 25 -0.38 9.54 10.57
CA GLY A 25 -1.82 9.76 10.49
C GLY A 25 -2.51 9.14 9.28
N ALA A 26 -1.78 8.55 8.32
CA ALA A 26 -2.39 7.87 7.18
C ALA A 26 -3.19 6.64 7.63
N VAL A 27 -4.38 6.47 7.07
CA VAL A 27 -5.20 5.27 7.24
C VAL A 27 -4.54 4.11 6.50
N VAL A 28 -4.31 3.02 7.21
CA VAL A 28 -3.70 1.79 6.72
C VAL A 28 -4.77 0.79 6.31
N ALA A 29 -5.76 0.59 7.17
CA ALA A 29 -6.84 -0.37 6.97
C ALA A 29 -8.07 0.03 7.77
N GLN A 30 -9.21 -0.56 7.45
CA GLN A 30 -10.37 -0.56 8.32
C GLN A 30 -10.85 -2.00 8.50
N LEU A 31 -10.92 -2.43 9.75
CA LEU A 31 -11.36 -3.76 10.12
C LEU A 31 -12.84 -3.75 10.50
N HIS A 32 -13.53 -4.84 10.20
CA HIS A 32 -14.95 -4.98 10.49
C HIS A 32 -15.24 -6.36 11.11
N ALA A 33 -15.93 -6.32 12.24
CA ALA A 33 -16.56 -7.44 12.90
C ALA A 33 -18.04 -7.11 13.15
N LYS A 34 -18.86 -8.14 13.34
CA LYS A 34 -20.30 -8.02 13.55
C LYS A 34 -20.75 -8.98 14.63
N ASP A 35 -21.55 -8.47 15.55
CA ASP A 35 -22.28 -9.25 16.53
C ASP A 35 -23.80 -9.07 16.27
N PRO A 36 -24.59 -10.15 16.20
CA PRO A 36 -26.02 -10.05 15.91
C PRO A 36 -26.88 -9.60 17.10
N ASP A 37 -26.33 -9.49 18.31
CA ASP A 37 -27.09 -9.13 19.50
C ASP A 37 -27.54 -7.65 19.47
N PRO A 38 -28.73 -7.32 19.99
CA PRO A 38 -29.23 -5.95 19.98
C PRO A 38 -28.59 -5.10 21.09
N GLY A 39 -28.50 -3.78 20.85
CA GLY A 39 -28.05 -2.82 21.85
C GLY A 39 -26.54 -2.91 22.15
N PRO A 40 -26.10 -2.53 23.37
CA PRO A 40 -24.69 -2.56 23.75
C PRO A 40 -24.04 -3.94 23.64
N GLU A 41 -24.80 -5.01 23.88
CA GLU A 41 -24.30 -6.39 23.84
C GLU A 41 -23.81 -6.81 22.45
N GLY A 42 -24.22 -6.12 21.37
CA GLY A 42 -23.70 -6.31 20.03
C GLY A 42 -22.76 -5.21 19.53
N GLN A 43 -22.45 -4.22 20.36
CA GLN A 43 -21.46 -3.19 20.02
C GLN A 43 -20.07 -3.77 20.14
N ILE A 44 -19.23 -3.50 19.14
CA ILE A 44 -17.89 -4.08 19.04
C ILE A 44 -16.85 -3.02 19.26
N THR A 45 -15.88 -3.37 20.11
CA THR A 45 -14.64 -2.62 20.29
C THR A 45 -13.46 -3.35 19.67
N TYR A 46 -12.50 -2.59 19.13
CA TYR A 46 -11.30 -3.11 18.49
C TYR A 46 -10.04 -2.69 19.24
N ARG A 47 -9.07 -3.60 19.35
CA ARG A 47 -7.75 -3.29 19.92
C ARG A 47 -6.67 -4.20 19.36
N PHE A 48 -5.42 -3.77 19.45
CA PHE A 48 -4.30 -4.68 19.25
C PHE A 48 -4.17 -5.65 20.44
N ASP A 49 -3.77 -6.88 20.14
CA ASP A 49 -3.38 -7.84 21.17
C ASP A 49 -1.97 -7.53 21.64
N ASN A 50 -1.86 -6.96 22.84
CA ASN A 50 -0.58 -6.59 23.47
C ASN A 50 -0.11 -7.64 24.49
N SER A 51 -0.70 -8.85 24.48
CA SER A 51 -0.43 -9.89 25.47
C SER A 51 0.92 -10.61 25.32
N SER A 52 1.63 -10.41 24.20
CA SER A 52 2.99 -10.94 23.98
C SER A 52 4.05 -9.83 24.04
N ASP A 53 5.05 -10.02 24.91
CA ASP A 53 5.98 -8.97 25.33
C ASP A 53 7.14 -8.67 24.36
N THR A 54 7.31 -9.39 23.26
CA THR A 54 8.63 -9.41 22.61
C THR A 54 8.74 -8.61 21.31
N GLU A 55 7.73 -8.57 20.45
CA GLU A 55 7.80 -7.81 19.18
C GLU A 55 6.47 -7.15 18.79
N GLN A 56 5.33 -7.81 19.03
CA GLN A 56 4.00 -7.26 18.75
C GLN A 56 3.74 -5.95 19.49
N GLN A 57 4.24 -5.83 20.72
CA GLN A 57 4.10 -4.64 21.56
C GLN A 57 4.99 -3.45 21.10
N LYS A 58 6.07 -3.72 20.35
CA LYS A 58 6.85 -2.66 19.69
C LYS A 58 6.16 -2.23 18.40
N LEU A 59 5.63 -3.18 17.63
CA LEU A 59 4.92 -2.91 16.38
C LEU A 59 3.61 -2.14 16.62
N SER A 60 2.89 -2.41 17.71
CA SER A 60 1.70 -1.66 18.10
C SER A 60 1.98 -0.20 18.51
N ARG A 61 3.25 0.20 18.67
CA ARG A 61 3.62 1.63 18.84
C ARG A 61 3.70 2.40 17.53
N LYS A 62 3.84 1.70 16.39
CA LYS A 62 3.87 2.32 15.05
C LYS A 62 2.47 2.53 14.47
N PHE A 63 1.44 1.93 15.07
CA PHE A 63 0.06 1.97 14.58
C PHE A 63 -0.91 2.26 15.71
N SER A 64 -2.01 2.94 15.39
CA SER A 64 -3.17 3.05 16.27
C SER A 64 -4.36 2.35 15.64
N ILE A 65 -5.30 1.92 16.47
CA ILE A 65 -6.62 1.45 16.02
C ILE A 65 -7.69 2.25 16.75
N ASN A 66 -8.64 2.79 16.00
CA ASN A 66 -9.80 3.43 16.58
C ASN A 66 -10.75 2.35 17.10
N GLU A 67 -11.00 2.37 18.40
CA GLU A 67 -11.71 1.30 19.11
C GLU A 67 -13.14 1.10 18.63
N GLN A 68 -13.81 2.11 18.08
CA GLN A 68 -15.22 2.03 17.66
C GLN A 68 -15.37 1.71 16.18
N THR A 69 -14.44 2.17 15.35
CA THR A 69 -14.57 2.10 13.87
C THR A 69 -13.70 1.03 13.24
N GLY A 70 -12.73 0.48 13.99
CA GLY A 70 -11.75 -0.49 13.49
C GLY A 70 -10.73 0.12 12.51
N VAL A 71 -10.69 1.45 12.38
CA VAL A 71 -9.72 2.14 11.51
C VAL A 71 -8.33 2.04 12.13
N VAL A 72 -7.40 1.47 11.37
CA VAL A 72 -5.97 1.37 11.70
C VAL A 72 -5.22 2.49 10.98
N SER A 73 -4.40 3.24 11.71
CA SER A 73 -3.62 4.37 11.18
C SER A 73 -2.15 4.26 11.58
N ALA A 74 -1.25 4.76 10.73
CA ALA A 74 0.17 4.89 11.06
C ALA A 74 0.39 6.04 12.06
N LEU A 75 1.17 5.82 13.11
CA LEU A 75 1.52 6.85 14.11
C LEU A 75 2.78 7.64 13.73
N GLU A 76 3.63 7.05 12.89
CA GLU A 76 4.87 7.64 12.40
C GLU A 76 5.01 7.39 10.89
N PRO A 77 5.91 8.13 10.19
CA PRO A 77 6.19 7.85 8.79
C PRO A 77 6.77 6.44 8.60
N LEU A 78 6.36 5.74 7.54
CA LEU A 78 6.87 4.41 7.20
C LEU A 78 7.52 4.41 5.81
N THR A 79 8.63 3.70 5.70
CA THR A 79 9.39 3.43 4.48
C THR A 79 9.36 1.95 4.14
N ALA A 80 9.81 1.59 2.93
CA ALA A 80 9.83 0.20 2.49
C ALA A 80 10.70 -0.73 3.36
N GLY A 81 11.63 -0.17 4.16
CA GLY A 81 12.48 -0.93 5.06
C GLY A 81 11.91 -1.13 6.47
N ASP A 82 10.78 -0.51 6.80
CA ASP A 82 10.20 -0.59 8.15
C ASP A 82 9.35 -1.87 8.36
N GLY A 83 8.87 -2.49 7.28
CA GLY A 83 8.02 -3.68 7.30
C GLY A 83 8.72 -4.98 6.86
N PRO A 84 7.96 -6.08 6.67
CA PRO A 84 6.52 -6.19 6.86
C PRO A 84 6.12 -6.22 8.35
N PHE A 85 4.87 -5.87 8.64
CA PHE A 85 4.29 -5.91 9.98
C PHE A 85 3.24 -7.02 10.09
N GLU A 86 3.21 -7.69 11.24
CA GLU A 86 2.10 -8.56 11.61
C GLU A 86 1.54 -8.12 12.97
N LEU A 87 0.28 -7.70 12.97
CA LEU A 87 -0.45 -7.26 14.16
C LEU A 87 -1.61 -8.23 14.40
N VAL A 88 -1.81 -8.64 15.64
CA VAL A 88 -3.03 -9.35 16.03
C VAL A 88 -4.05 -8.31 16.50
N VAL A 89 -5.22 -8.31 15.87
CA VAL A 89 -6.34 -7.45 16.25
C VAL A 89 -7.42 -8.29 16.91
N VAL A 90 -7.94 -7.78 18.02
CA VAL A 90 -9.04 -8.36 18.77
C VAL A 90 -10.26 -7.48 18.58
N ALA A 91 -11.37 -8.10 18.20
CA ALA A 91 -12.71 -7.53 18.28
C ALA A 91 -13.44 -8.20 19.45
N GLU A 92 -14.00 -7.40 20.35
CA GLU A 92 -14.75 -7.87 21.51
C GLU A 92 -16.06 -7.09 21.60
N ASP A 93 -17.16 -7.79 21.89
CA ASP A 93 -18.42 -7.13 22.16
C ASP A 93 -18.41 -6.41 23.54
N GLU A 94 -19.38 -5.52 23.77
CA GLU A 94 -19.53 -4.83 25.05
C GLU A 94 -20.45 -5.57 26.04
N SER A 95 -20.65 -6.88 25.85
CA SER A 95 -21.46 -7.68 26.78
C SER A 95 -20.88 -7.64 28.20
N THR A 96 -21.75 -7.46 29.20
CA THR A 96 -21.34 -7.53 30.61
C THR A 96 -21.41 -8.95 31.19
N ILE A 97 -22.08 -9.87 30.51
CA ILE A 97 -22.35 -11.23 31.00
C ILE A 97 -21.61 -12.28 30.17
N PHE A 98 -21.72 -12.22 28.84
CA PHE A 98 -21.17 -13.21 27.92
C PHE A 98 -20.37 -12.55 26.80
N LYS A 99 -19.18 -12.05 27.16
CA LYS A 99 -18.28 -11.40 26.20
C LYS A 99 -17.89 -12.34 25.06
N ARG A 100 -18.20 -11.96 23.83
CA ARG A 100 -17.69 -12.64 22.62
C ARG A 100 -16.47 -11.94 22.11
N ARG A 101 -15.48 -12.74 21.71
CA ARG A 101 -14.20 -12.28 21.19
C ARG A 101 -13.85 -12.98 19.90
N ALA A 102 -13.36 -12.22 18.93
CA ALA A 102 -12.73 -12.73 17.72
C ALA A 102 -11.35 -12.09 17.54
N SER A 103 -10.41 -12.85 16.96
CA SER A 103 -9.06 -12.36 16.66
C SER A 103 -8.73 -12.55 15.18
N ALA A 104 -7.98 -11.61 14.62
CA ALA A 104 -7.49 -11.65 13.25
C ALA A 104 -6.02 -11.20 13.17
N VAL A 105 -5.29 -11.67 12.16
CA VAL A 105 -3.96 -11.15 11.83
C VAL A 105 -4.10 -10.07 10.76
N LEU A 106 -3.51 -8.91 10.99
CA LEU A 106 -3.33 -7.85 10.00
C LEU A 106 -1.86 -7.87 9.56
N HIS A 107 -1.64 -8.29 8.31
CA HIS A 107 -0.34 -8.27 7.66
C HIS A 107 -0.22 -7.02 6.79
N ILE A 108 0.80 -6.20 7.03
CA ILE A 108 1.03 -4.94 6.33
C ILE A 108 2.40 -5.01 5.66
N ASP A 109 2.42 -4.99 4.34
CA ASP A 109 3.64 -4.85 3.55
C ASP A 109 3.80 -3.39 3.11
N VAL A 110 5.00 -2.83 3.30
CA VAL A 110 5.32 -1.47 2.85
C VAL A 110 6.31 -1.60 1.72
N VAL A 111 5.87 -1.31 0.50
CA VAL A 111 6.69 -1.44 -0.70
C VAL A 111 7.28 -0.08 -1.09
N GLY A 112 8.42 -0.11 -1.79
CA GLY A 112 9.03 1.08 -2.35
C GLY A 112 8.07 1.79 -3.32
N ASP A 113 8.09 3.12 -3.35
CA ASP A 113 7.44 3.85 -4.43
C ASP A 113 8.01 3.36 -5.76
N THR A 114 7.17 2.87 -6.66
CA THR A 114 7.55 2.51 -8.03
C THR A 114 6.98 3.49 -9.06
N SER A 115 6.58 4.69 -8.61
CA SER A 115 6.05 5.74 -9.45
C SER A 115 6.94 6.04 -10.65
N LEU A 116 6.38 5.83 -11.84
CA LEU A 116 6.92 6.27 -13.11
C LEU A 116 5.99 7.32 -13.70
N ARG A 117 6.51 8.52 -13.95
CA ARG A 117 5.73 9.61 -14.55
C ARG A 117 6.57 10.45 -15.48
N PHE A 118 5.96 10.96 -16.55
CA PHE A 118 6.60 11.99 -17.36
C PHE A 118 6.81 13.26 -16.54
N LEU A 119 7.95 13.92 -16.75
CA LEU A 119 8.11 15.33 -16.39
C LEU A 119 7.30 16.20 -17.36
N PRO A 120 7.02 17.47 -17.04
CA PRO A 120 6.27 18.33 -17.93
C PRO A 120 6.84 18.34 -19.36
N LEU A 121 6.01 17.95 -20.33
CA LEU A 121 6.32 17.99 -21.76
C LEU A 121 5.32 18.90 -22.47
N PRO A 122 5.73 19.57 -23.55
CA PRO A 122 4.79 20.31 -24.39
C PRO A 122 3.75 19.34 -24.97
N SER A 123 2.47 19.73 -24.89
CA SER A 123 1.36 18.96 -25.48
C SER A 123 1.30 19.11 -27.00
N THR A 124 1.94 20.14 -27.56
CA THR A 124 1.98 20.40 -29.00
C THR A 124 3.34 20.98 -29.37
N ILE A 125 3.95 20.44 -30.41
CA ILE A 125 5.22 20.93 -30.98
C ILE A 125 4.98 21.12 -32.48
N TYR A 126 5.38 22.28 -32.99
CA TYR A 126 5.37 22.57 -34.43
C TYR A 126 6.79 22.38 -34.97
N ILE A 127 6.93 21.60 -36.05
CA ILE A 127 8.20 21.40 -36.74
C ILE A 127 8.01 21.67 -38.24
N SER A 128 9.09 22.09 -38.91
CA SER A 128 9.10 22.23 -40.37
C SER A 128 9.01 20.86 -41.04
N THR A 129 8.28 20.78 -42.14
CA THR A 129 8.27 19.61 -43.04
C THR A 129 9.62 19.37 -43.71
N GLU A 130 10.51 20.36 -43.73
CA GLU A 130 11.88 20.25 -44.28
C GLU A 130 12.90 19.80 -43.22
N LYS A 131 12.45 19.54 -41.98
CA LYS A 131 13.35 19.14 -40.90
C LYS A 131 13.97 17.78 -41.22
N ALA A 132 15.30 17.76 -41.32
CA ALA A 132 16.03 16.58 -41.77
C ALA A 132 15.79 15.33 -40.89
N VAL A 133 15.75 14.15 -41.52
CA VAL A 133 15.70 12.85 -40.85
C VAL A 133 16.79 12.75 -39.79
N GLY A 134 16.44 12.19 -38.63
CA GLY A 134 17.33 12.10 -37.47
C GLY A 134 17.41 13.37 -36.62
N SER A 135 16.84 14.51 -37.04
CA SER A 135 16.84 15.72 -36.22
C SER A 135 16.00 15.55 -34.96
N VAL A 136 16.51 16.00 -33.80
CA VAL A 136 15.80 15.96 -32.51
C VAL A 136 14.59 16.91 -32.51
N VAL A 137 13.41 16.39 -32.17
CA VAL A 137 12.14 17.14 -32.02
C VAL A 137 11.92 17.55 -30.57
N LEU A 138 12.12 16.60 -29.65
CA LEU A 138 11.86 16.77 -28.23
C LEU A 138 12.77 15.83 -27.44
N ARG A 139 13.11 16.22 -26.21
CA ARG A 139 13.70 15.33 -25.23
C ARG A 139 12.64 14.93 -24.21
N ALA A 140 12.23 13.67 -24.22
CA ALA A 140 11.36 13.12 -23.21
C ALA A 140 12.13 13.06 -21.88
N SER A 141 11.42 13.23 -20.78
CA SER A 141 12.00 13.03 -19.46
C SER A 141 10.94 12.48 -18.54
N ALA A 142 11.36 11.60 -17.64
CA ALA A 142 10.50 10.97 -16.67
C ALA A 142 11.19 10.93 -15.32
N PHE A 143 10.38 10.98 -14.27
CA PHE A 143 10.81 10.63 -12.93
C PHE A 143 10.46 9.16 -12.68
N THR A 144 11.43 8.43 -12.14
CA THR A 144 11.23 7.10 -11.56
C THR A 144 11.86 7.06 -10.18
N SER A 145 11.14 6.49 -9.21
CA SER A 145 11.69 6.12 -7.90
C SER A 145 12.29 4.71 -7.88
N SER A 146 12.11 3.93 -8.96
CA SER A 146 12.70 2.61 -9.16
C SER A 146 14.14 2.71 -9.70
N SER A 147 14.96 1.70 -9.38
CA SER A 147 16.30 1.52 -9.97
C SER A 147 16.25 0.99 -11.41
N THR A 148 15.07 0.57 -11.90
CA THR A 148 14.89 0.13 -13.28
C THR A 148 15.05 1.30 -14.26
N PRO A 149 15.93 1.19 -15.27
CA PRO A 149 16.09 2.24 -16.28
C PRO A 149 14.77 2.54 -17.00
N VAL A 150 14.52 3.82 -17.25
CA VAL A 150 13.35 4.26 -18.02
C VAL A 150 13.62 4.08 -19.51
N THR A 151 12.67 3.48 -20.22
CA THR A 151 12.67 3.41 -21.68
C THR A 151 11.49 4.20 -22.23
N PHE A 152 11.71 4.87 -23.36
CA PHE A 152 10.68 5.63 -24.05
C PHE A 152 10.39 4.98 -25.40
N ARG A 153 9.12 5.02 -25.80
CA ARG A 153 8.67 4.50 -27.10
C ARG A 153 7.55 5.36 -27.65
N VAL A 154 7.52 5.52 -28.96
CA VAL A 154 6.33 6.02 -29.66
C VAL A 154 5.32 4.88 -29.72
N LEU A 155 4.07 5.14 -29.33
CA LEU A 155 3.01 4.13 -29.35
C LEU A 155 2.27 4.09 -30.69
N GLU A 156 2.19 5.21 -31.38
CA GLU A 156 1.64 5.27 -32.72
C GLU A 156 2.64 4.69 -33.70
N ASN A 157 2.14 3.88 -34.62
CA ASN A 157 2.93 3.21 -35.64
C ASN A 157 3.17 4.18 -36.82
N ASP A 158 3.72 5.35 -36.52
CA ASP A 158 4.04 6.37 -37.50
C ASP A 158 5.55 6.38 -37.76
N ALA A 159 5.95 5.99 -38.97
CA ALA A 159 7.35 5.99 -39.39
C ALA A 159 7.98 7.39 -39.33
N GLN A 160 7.17 8.45 -39.25
CA GLN A 160 7.63 9.84 -39.18
C GLN A 160 8.39 10.17 -37.89
N PHE A 161 8.22 9.40 -36.81
CA PHE A 161 8.91 9.67 -35.55
C PHE A 161 9.41 8.42 -34.85
N VAL A 162 10.61 8.52 -34.30
CA VAL A 162 11.26 7.42 -33.58
C VAL A 162 11.87 7.92 -32.28
N MET A 163 11.81 7.10 -31.23
CA MET A 163 12.57 7.34 -30.00
C MET A 163 13.99 6.77 -30.16
N ASP A 164 14.98 7.62 -29.95
CA ASP A 164 16.39 7.27 -29.77
C ASP A 164 16.75 7.58 -28.30
N GLY A 165 16.65 6.57 -27.44
CA GLY A 165 16.76 6.75 -26.00
C GLY A 165 15.65 7.67 -25.46
N ASP A 166 16.02 8.84 -24.95
CA ASP A 166 15.11 9.87 -24.46
C ASP A 166 14.84 10.99 -25.49
N LEU A 167 15.35 10.85 -26.72
CA LEU A 167 15.17 11.83 -27.80
C LEU A 167 14.12 11.36 -28.79
N LEU A 168 13.06 12.14 -28.97
CA LEU A 168 12.17 11.98 -30.11
C LEU A 168 12.85 12.59 -31.34
N ARG A 169 13.01 11.82 -32.41
CA ARG A 169 13.61 12.25 -33.67
C ARG A 169 12.65 12.09 -34.83
N VAL A 170 12.90 12.87 -35.88
CA VAL A 170 12.27 12.64 -37.19
C VAL A 170 12.75 11.28 -37.71
N GLY A 171 11.82 10.37 -37.93
CA GLY A 171 12.03 9.05 -38.50
C GLY A 171 12.25 9.08 -40.01
N SER A 172 12.51 7.91 -40.58
CA SER A 172 12.81 7.69 -42.00
C SER A 172 11.58 7.20 -42.76
#